data_AF-A0A8S3RSN5-F1
#
_entry.id   AF-A0A8S3RSN5-F1
#
_cell.length_a   1.000
_cell.length_b   1.000
_cell.length_c   1.000
_cell.angle_alpha   90.00
_cell.angle_beta   90.00
_cell.angle_gamma   90.00
#
_symmetry.space_group_name_H-M   'P 1'
#
loop_
_entity.id
_entity.type
_entity.pdbx_description
1 polymer ?
#
loop_
_entity_poly.entity_id
_entity_poly.type
_entity_poly.pdbx_seq_one_letter_code
_entity_poly.pdbx_strand_id
1 'polypeptide(L)'
;MSRKLFSECRNKTLELKGWKPRYFIIKSCNKEKVLSSMRENVWSSTTEGNIRLNAAYNDQERKGPVYLFFSVNKSKCFCGVAKMFSPVDYKTRWSQWKQNNGRWQECFDVRWIIVKNIPNDNLRNLSIKQNSKTFPVTFSQDTQELSLENGTKMMEIFQDVII
;
A
#
# COMPACT_ATOMS: atom_id res chain seq x y z
N MET A 1 -11.66 8.23 -31.60
CA MET A 1 -10.94 9.27 -30.82
C MET A 1 -10.47 8.84 -29.43
N SER A 2 -10.90 7.69 -28.88
CA SER A 2 -10.59 7.30 -27.49
C SER A 2 -9.23 6.61 -27.28
N ARG A 3 -8.69 5.84 -28.23
CA ARG A 3 -7.45 5.07 -28.01
C ARG A 3 -6.19 5.91 -27.77
N LYS A 4 -6.10 7.13 -28.35
CA LYS A 4 -4.96 8.04 -28.17
C LYS A 4 -4.91 8.66 -26.76
N LEU A 5 -6.07 9.06 -26.23
CA LEU A 5 -6.19 9.59 -24.86
C LEU A 5 -5.83 8.54 -23.81
N PHE A 6 -6.24 7.28 -24.00
CA PHE A 6 -5.85 6.19 -23.09
C PHE A 6 -4.36 5.84 -23.18
N SER A 7 -3.73 5.92 -24.36
CA SER A 7 -2.27 5.75 -24.48
C SER A 7 -1.48 6.91 -23.87
N GLU A 8 -1.99 8.15 -23.95
CA GLU A 8 -1.38 9.31 -23.29
C GLU A 8 -1.48 9.23 -21.76
N CYS A 9 -2.57 8.69 -21.21
CA CYS A 9 -2.68 8.42 -19.78
C CYS A 9 -1.74 7.30 -19.30
N ARG A 10 -1.55 6.23 -20.10
CA ARG A 10 -0.56 5.16 -19.80
C ARG A 10 0.88 5.70 -19.80
N ASN A 11 1.21 6.56 -20.76
CA ASN A 11 2.56 7.11 -20.88
C ASN A 11 2.90 8.21 -19.83
N LYS A 12 1.90 8.80 -19.17
CA LYS A 12 2.13 9.76 -18.07
C LYS A 12 2.47 9.11 -16.72
N THR A 13 2.36 7.79 -16.59
CA THR A 13 2.43 7.12 -15.28
C THR A 13 3.85 6.68 -14.88
N LEU A 14 4.84 6.68 -15.79
CA LEU A 14 6.19 6.18 -15.51
C LEU A 14 7.34 7.15 -15.81
N GLU A 15 7.07 8.35 -16.34
CA GLU A 15 8.01 9.48 -16.18
C GLU A 15 7.84 10.12 -14.79
N LEU A 16 8.04 9.31 -13.74
CA LEU A 16 8.17 9.80 -12.38
C LEU A 16 9.50 10.57 -12.28
N LYS A 17 9.48 11.87 -12.57
CA LYS A 17 10.47 12.93 -12.21
C LYS A 17 11.60 12.48 -11.26
N GLY A 18 12.55 11.64 -11.67
CA GLY A 18 13.61 11.09 -10.80
C GLY A 18 13.17 10.48 -9.46
N TRP A 19 11.87 10.24 -9.22
CA TRP A 19 11.35 9.81 -7.92
C TRP A 19 11.47 8.30 -7.79
N LYS A 20 11.92 7.83 -6.62
CA LYS A 20 12.11 6.41 -6.31
C LYS A 20 11.10 5.97 -5.25
N PRO A 21 9.86 5.61 -5.65
CA PRO A 21 8.83 5.19 -4.72
C PRO A 21 9.24 3.95 -3.93
N ARG A 22 8.74 3.83 -2.71
CA ARG A 22 8.83 2.61 -1.89
C ARG A 22 7.48 1.93 -1.82
N TYR A 23 7.49 0.61 -1.75
CA TYR A 23 6.29 -0.21 -1.83
C TYR A 23 6.25 -1.21 -0.70
N PHE A 24 5.10 -1.32 -0.04
CA PHE A 24 4.91 -2.26 1.06
C PHE A 24 3.63 -3.07 0.86
N ILE A 25 3.68 -4.34 1.25
CA ILE A 25 2.49 -5.17 1.42
C ILE A 25 1.88 -4.90 2.79
N ILE A 26 0.57 -4.68 2.85
CA ILE A 26 -0.19 -4.59 4.09
C ILE A 26 -1.11 -5.80 4.21
N LYS A 27 -0.97 -6.54 5.31
CA LYS A 27 -1.77 -7.72 5.63
C LYS A 27 -2.68 -7.42 6.80
N SER A 28 -3.99 -7.49 6.58
CA SER A 28 -4.97 -7.31 7.66
C SER A 28 -5.68 -8.62 7.98
N CYS A 29 -5.76 -8.98 9.26
CA CYS A 29 -6.64 -10.06 9.71
C CYS A 29 -8.11 -9.65 9.83
N ASN A 30 -8.40 -8.35 9.70
CA ASN A 30 -9.72 -7.77 9.92
C ASN A 30 -10.17 -6.99 8.66
N LYS A 31 -11.24 -7.47 8.01
CA LYS A 31 -11.79 -6.87 6.79
C LYS A 31 -12.44 -5.51 7.10
N GLU A 32 -13.12 -5.41 8.24
CA GLU A 32 -13.80 -4.22 8.70
C GLU A 32 -12.80 -3.07 8.96
N LYS A 33 -11.59 -3.39 9.41
CA LYS A 33 -10.48 -2.43 9.57
C LYS A 33 -10.05 -1.86 8.21
N VAL A 34 -9.95 -2.69 7.18
CA VAL A 34 -9.64 -2.25 5.80
C VAL A 34 -10.77 -1.37 5.25
N LEU A 35 -12.04 -1.77 5.43
CA LEU A 35 -13.20 -0.97 5.00
C LEU A 35 -13.31 0.35 5.75
N SER A 36 -12.91 0.39 7.02
CA SER A 36 -12.86 1.64 7.80
C SER A 36 -11.74 2.54 7.30
N SER A 37 -10.57 2.00 6.97
CA SER A 37 -9.49 2.75 6.34
C SER A 37 -9.88 3.38 5.01
N MET A 38 -10.65 2.67 4.16
CA MET A 38 -11.16 3.21 2.90
C MET A 38 -12.10 4.40 3.09
N ARG A 39 -12.85 4.44 4.20
CA ARG A 39 -13.80 5.52 4.52
C ARG A 39 -13.13 6.69 5.21
N GLU A 40 -12.23 6.40 6.15
CA GLU A 40 -11.66 7.37 7.07
C GLU A 40 -10.27 7.87 6.62
N ASN A 41 -9.66 7.25 5.58
CA ASN A 41 -8.33 7.60 5.06
C ASN A 41 -7.22 7.53 6.12
N VAL A 42 -7.35 6.57 7.05
CA VAL A 42 -6.39 6.32 8.13
C VAL A 42 -6.00 4.85 8.14
N TRP A 43 -4.75 4.55 8.46
CA TRP A 43 -4.29 3.19 8.73
C TRP A 43 -3.46 3.14 10.01
N SER A 44 -3.39 1.94 10.61
CA SER A 44 -2.46 1.59 11.66
C SER A 44 -2.10 0.11 11.50
N SER A 45 -0.83 -0.22 11.57
CA SER A 45 -0.32 -1.60 11.48
C SER A 45 -0.10 -2.19 12.88
N THR A 46 0.76 -3.20 13.02
CA THR A 46 1.37 -3.54 14.32
C THR A 46 2.39 -2.47 14.72
N THR A 47 2.83 -2.45 15.98
CA THR A 47 3.86 -1.52 16.47
C THR A 47 5.13 -1.59 15.62
N GLU A 48 5.64 -2.80 15.33
CA GLU A 48 6.83 -2.99 14.48
C GLU A 48 6.57 -2.54 13.04
N GLY A 49 5.37 -2.78 12.52
CA GLY A 49 4.96 -2.34 11.19
C GLY A 49 4.91 -0.81 11.10
N ASN A 50 4.35 -0.15 12.11
CA ASN A 50 4.29 1.31 12.22
C ASN A 50 5.69 1.92 12.28
N ILE A 51 6.62 1.34 13.07
CA ILE A 51 8.02 1.78 13.11
C ILE A 51 8.65 1.73 11.71
N ARG A 52 8.47 0.61 11.00
CA ARG A 52 9.02 0.40 9.66
C ARG A 52 8.44 1.39 8.63
N LEU A 53 7.12 1.54 8.62
CA LEU A 53 6.44 2.44 7.69
C LEU A 53 6.76 3.91 7.97
N ASN A 54 6.86 4.29 9.25
CA ASN A 54 7.26 5.64 9.65
C ASN A 54 8.68 5.97 9.19
N ALA A 55 9.62 5.05 9.41
CA ALA A 55 10.99 5.21 8.93
C ALA A 55 11.01 5.36 7.40
N ALA A 56 10.27 4.52 6.68
CA ALA A 56 10.20 4.58 5.23
C ALA A 56 9.59 5.88 4.69
N TYR A 57 8.56 6.41 5.36
CA TYR A 57 7.94 7.68 5.01
C TYR A 57 8.90 8.85 5.20
N ASN A 58 9.56 8.92 6.35
CA ASN A 58 10.52 9.98 6.65
C ASN A 58 11.74 9.92 5.71
N ASP A 59 12.25 8.72 5.40
CA ASP A 59 13.34 8.54 4.43
C ASP A 59 12.99 9.02 3.03
N GLN A 60 11.70 8.99 2.68
CA GLN A 60 11.16 9.34 1.37
C GLN A 60 10.77 10.81 1.25
N GLU A 61 10.93 11.61 2.31
CA GLU A 61 10.71 13.05 2.24
C GLU A 61 11.54 13.64 1.09
N ARG A 62 10.86 14.18 0.06
CA ARG A 62 11.41 14.70 -1.20
C ARG A 62 12.03 13.68 -2.18
N LYS A 63 12.02 12.37 -1.89
CA LYS A 63 12.56 11.32 -2.78
C LYS A 63 11.48 10.56 -3.56
N GLY A 64 10.25 10.57 -3.06
CA GLY A 64 9.14 9.88 -3.71
C GLY A 64 8.02 9.49 -2.75
N PRO A 65 6.96 8.84 -3.25
CA PRO A 65 5.85 8.37 -2.44
C PRO A 65 6.12 6.99 -1.81
N VAL A 66 5.40 6.71 -0.73
CA VAL A 66 5.26 5.36 -0.17
C VAL A 66 3.89 4.80 -0.53
N TYR A 67 3.87 3.65 -1.20
CA TYR A 67 2.65 2.95 -1.60
C TYR A 67 2.45 1.67 -0.80
N LEU A 68 1.19 1.37 -0.51
CA LEU A 68 0.75 0.28 0.34
C LEU A 68 -0.25 -0.60 -0.43
N PHE A 69 0.10 -1.86 -0.65
CA PHE A 69 -0.74 -2.86 -1.30
C PHE A 69 -1.51 -3.67 -0.25
N PHE A 70 -2.82 -3.52 -0.20
CA PHE A 70 -3.64 -4.13 0.86
C PHE A 70 -4.14 -5.52 0.46
N SER A 71 -4.04 -6.46 1.39
CA SER A 71 -4.64 -7.80 1.27
C SER A 71 -5.18 -8.26 2.62
N VAL A 72 -6.44 -8.71 2.63
CA VAL A 72 -7.04 -9.34 3.82
C VAL A 72 -6.54 -10.79 3.90
N ASN A 73 -6.14 -11.24 5.09
CA ASN A 73 -5.66 -12.60 5.30
C ASN A 73 -6.72 -13.62 4.86
N LYS A 74 -6.27 -14.68 4.17
CA LYS A 74 -7.11 -15.76 3.61
C LYS A 74 -8.11 -15.31 2.52
N SER A 75 -8.09 -14.06 2.07
CA SER A 75 -8.95 -13.59 0.95
C SER A 75 -8.55 -14.11 -0.43
N LYS A 76 -7.30 -14.59 -0.58
CA LYS A 76 -6.68 -15.00 -1.85
C LYS A 76 -6.61 -13.87 -2.91
N CYS A 77 -6.76 -12.62 -2.49
CA CYS A 77 -6.60 -11.45 -3.36
C CYS A 77 -5.95 -10.28 -2.61
N PHE A 78 -5.53 -9.29 -3.39
CA PHE A 78 -5.29 -7.94 -2.88
C PHE A 78 -6.49 -7.05 -3.22
N CYS A 79 -6.88 -6.15 -2.31
CA CYS A 79 -8.11 -5.37 -2.42
C CYS A 79 -7.91 -3.90 -2.82
N GLY A 80 -6.67 -3.43 -2.89
CA GLY A 80 -6.40 -2.07 -3.34
C GLY A 80 -5.00 -1.56 -3.04
N VAL A 81 -4.77 -0.32 -3.45
CA VAL A 81 -3.54 0.42 -3.25
C VAL A 81 -3.87 1.76 -2.59
N ALA A 82 -3.12 2.09 -1.54
CA ALA A 82 -3.14 3.41 -0.95
C ALA A 82 -1.74 4.03 -0.96
N LYS A 83 -1.67 5.35 -0.94
CA LYS A 83 -0.44 6.10 -0.68
C LYS A 83 -0.44 6.58 0.76
N MET A 84 0.70 6.51 1.44
CA MET A 84 0.90 7.11 2.77
C MET A 84 1.09 8.63 2.63
N PHE A 85 0.42 9.41 3.49
CA PHE A 85 0.35 10.88 3.41
C PHE A 85 0.80 11.61 4.67
N SER A 86 1.04 10.90 5.78
CA SER A 86 1.59 11.46 7.01
C SER A 86 2.59 10.50 7.65
N PRO A 87 3.47 10.97 8.55
CA PRO A 87 4.15 10.08 9.47
C PRO A 87 3.16 9.43 10.45
N VAL A 88 3.63 8.44 11.20
CA VAL A 88 2.84 7.80 12.26
C VAL A 88 2.74 8.72 13.47
N ASP A 89 1.52 8.96 13.94
CA ASP A 89 1.26 9.68 15.19
C ASP A 89 1.22 8.69 16.37
N TYR A 90 2.34 8.63 17.12
CA TYR A 90 2.47 7.83 18.33
C TYR A 90 1.91 8.54 19.59
N LYS A 91 1.55 9.82 19.50
CA LYS A 91 1.27 10.69 20.66
C LYS A 91 -0.21 10.91 20.93
N THR A 92 -1.10 10.80 19.95
CA THR A 92 -2.56 10.97 20.14
C THR A 92 -3.20 9.78 20.86
N ARG A 93 -2.82 9.57 22.12
CA ARG A 93 -3.42 8.56 23.01
C ARG A 93 -4.68 9.08 23.72
N TRP A 94 -5.06 10.36 23.61
CA TRP A 94 -6.11 10.92 24.48
C TRP A 94 -7.01 12.05 23.93
N SER A 95 -6.51 13.07 23.22
CA SER A 95 -7.30 14.31 22.99
C SER A 95 -8.28 14.28 21.80
N GLN A 96 -8.03 13.47 20.76
CA GLN A 96 -8.93 13.35 19.59
C GLN A 96 -9.91 12.16 19.68
N TRP A 97 -9.84 11.38 20.76
CA TRP A 97 -10.60 10.14 20.95
C TRP A 97 -12.13 10.34 20.96
N LYS A 98 -12.59 11.56 21.25
CA LYS A 98 -14.03 11.90 21.25
C LYS A 98 -14.65 12.00 19.85
N GLN A 99 -13.87 12.13 18.77
CA GLN A 99 -14.42 12.25 17.42
C GLN A 99 -14.48 10.90 16.66
N ASN A 100 -13.55 9.97 16.93
CA ASN A 100 -13.45 8.68 16.22
C ASN A 100 -13.62 7.42 17.10
N ASN A 101 -14.24 7.53 18.29
CA ASN A 101 -14.54 6.41 19.20
C ASN A 101 -13.34 5.48 19.51
N GLY A 102 -12.11 5.98 19.53
CA GLY A 102 -10.93 5.20 19.91
C GLY A 102 -10.54 4.03 19.00
N ARG A 103 -10.95 4.06 17.72
CA ARG A 103 -10.75 2.94 16.79
C ARG A 103 -9.33 2.77 16.27
N TRP A 104 -8.53 3.83 16.28
CA TRP A 104 -7.17 3.84 15.72
C TRP A 104 -6.18 4.32 16.78
N GLN A 105 -5.14 3.51 17.02
CA GLN A 105 -3.98 3.86 17.84
C GLN A 105 -2.75 3.85 16.94
N GLU A 106 -1.77 4.74 17.19
CA GLU A 106 -0.52 4.81 16.42
C GLU A 106 -0.78 4.81 14.91
N CYS A 107 -1.57 5.77 14.44
CA CYS A 107 -2.11 5.79 13.09
C CYS A 107 -1.45 6.84 12.21
N PHE A 108 -1.68 6.71 10.91
CA PHE A 108 -1.20 7.63 9.89
C PHE A 108 -2.22 7.77 8.76
N ASP A 109 -2.16 8.91 8.09
CA ASP A 109 -3.04 9.22 6.97
C ASP A 109 -2.62 8.44 5.73
N VAL A 110 -3.63 7.88 5.06
CA VAL A 110 -3.50 7.22 3.77
C VAL A 110 -4.52 7.77 2.79
N ARG A 111 -4.24 7.70 1.50
CA ARG A 111 -5.25 7.95 0.46
C ARG A 111 -5.33 6.76 -0.46
N TRP A 112 -6.51 6.15 -0.53
CA TRP A 112 -6.79 5.06 -1.46
C TRP A 112 -6.80 5.61 -2.88
N ILE A 113 -5.95 5.05 -3.74
CA ILE A 113 -5.81 5.45 -5.14
C ILE A 113 -6.43 4.40 -6.08
N ILE A 114 -6.47 3.14 -5.65
CA ILE A 114 -7.10 2.04 -6.38
C ILE A 114 -7.83 1.18 -5.37
N VAL A 115 -9.14 0.96 -5.56
CA VAL A 115 -9.94 0.02 -4.78
C VAL A 115 -10.44 -1.05 -5.73
N LYS A 116 -9.76 -2.18 -5.73
CA LYS A 116 -9.99 -3.27 -6.69
C LYS A 116 -9.45 -4.59 -6.17
N ASN A 117 -10.22 -5.65 -6.34
CA ASN A 117 -9.76 -7.00 -6.07
C ASN A 117 -8.91 -7.54 -7.23
N ILE A 118 -7.65 -7.85 -6.95
CA ILE A 118 -6.71 -8.53 -7.84
C ILE A 118 -6.46 -9.94 -7.26
N PRO A 119 -6.92 -11.01 -7.93
CA PRO A 119 -6.65 -12.38 -7.49
C PRO A 119 -5.14 -12.66 -7.42
N ASN A 120 -4.74 -13.50 -6.46
CA ASN A 120 -3.34 -13.88 -6.27
C ASN A 120 -2.70 -14.50 -7.52
N ASP A 121 -3.49 -15.18 -8.36
CA ASP A 121 -3.01 -15.83 -9.59
C ASP A 121 -2.45 -14.82 -10.60
N ASN A 122 -2.98 -13.60 -10.61
CA ASN A 122 -2.46 -12.50 -11.44
C ASN A 122 -1.07 -12.02 -10.98
N LEU A 123 -0.67 -12.34 -9.75
CA LEU A 123 0.59 -11.93 -9.14
C LEU A 123 1.61 -13.08 -9.04
N ARG A 124 1.29 -14.27 -9.60
CA ARG A 124 2.10 -15.50 -9.46
C ARG A 124 3.55 -15.38 -9.95
N ASN A 125 3.81 -14.46 -10.88
CA ASN A 125 5.13 -14.24 -11.46
C ASN A 125 6.01 -13.30 -10.62
N LEU A 126 5.45 -12.65 -9.60
CA LEU A 126 6.18 -11.77 -8.69
C LEU A 126 6.67 -12.56 -7.48
N SER A 127 7.95 -12.38 -7.16
CA SER A 127 8.59 -13.06 -6.04
C SER A 127 9.43 -12.11 -5.21
N ILE A 128 9.49 -12.35 -3.91
CA ILE A 128 10.33 -11.65 -2.96
C ILE A 128 11.49 -12.55 -2.54
N LYS A 129 12.66 -11.94 -2.33
CA LYS A 129 13.81 -12.63 -1.73
C LYS A 129 13.83 -12.31 -0.25
N GLN A 130 13.78 -13.35 0.57
CA GLN A 130 13.95 -13.23 2.01
C GLN A 130 15.09 -14.17 2.42
N ASN A 131 16.20 -13.58 2.87
CA ASN A 131 17.46 -14.28 3.07
C ASN A 131 17.90 -15.00 1.78
N SER A 132 18.21 -16.31 1.86
CA SER A 132 18.58 -17.15 0.71
C SER A 132 17.39 -17.79 -0.01
N LYS A 133 16.15 -17.52 0.42
CA LYS A 133 14.94 -18.15 -0.12
C LYS A 133 14.11 -17.17 -0.94
N THR A 134 13.46 -17.69 -1.98
CA THR A 134 12.53 -16.94 -2.83
C THR A 134 11.12 -17.41 -2.55
N PHE A 135 10.22 -16.46 -2.29
CA PHE A 135 8.81 -16.72 -2.02
C PHE A 135 7.93 -15.93 -2.99
N PRO A 136 6.74 -16.44 -3.35
CA PRO A 136 5.77 -15.63 -4.09
C PRO A 136 5.41 -14.35 -3.31
N VAL A 137 5.17 -13.23 -3.99
CA VAL A 137 4.74 -11.98 -3.33
C VAL A 137 3.46 -12.15 -2.51
N THR A 138 2.62 -13.12 -2.87
CA THR A 138 1.37 -13.43 -2.18
C THR A 138 1.58 -14.05 -0.79
N PHE A 139 2.81 -14.49 -0.48
CA PHE A 139 3.22 -15.06 0.81
C PHE A 139 3.85 -14.00 1.74
N SER A 140 3.90 -12.74 1.30
CA SER A 140 4.43 -11.64 2.10
C SER A 140 3.70 -11.47 3.44
N GLN A 141 4.47 -11.14 4.48
CA GLN A 141 3.97 -10.74 5.78
C GLN A 141 3.55 -9.26 5.80
N ASP A 142 2.91 -8.84 6.89
CA ASP A 142 2.55 -7.43 7.06
C ASP A 142 3.79 -6.53 7.01
N THR A 143 3.67 -5.41 6.30
CA THR A 143 4.73 -4.43 6.05
C THR A 143 5.99 -4.98 5.38
N GLN A 144 5.88 -6.07 4.61
CA GLN A 144 6.95 -6.53 3.73
C GLN A 144 7.26 -5.48 2.66
N GLU A 145 8.49 -4.99 2.61
CA GLU A 145 8.95 -4.10 1.55
C GLU A 145 9.19 -4.87 0.24
N LEU A 146 8.82 -4.27 -0.89
CA LEU A 146 9.12 -4.77 -2.22
C LEU A 146 10.29 -3.99 -2.83
N SER A 147 11.05 -4.66 -3.70
CA SER A 147 11.98 -3.96 -4.58
C SER A 147 11.22 -2.99 -5.49
N LEU A 148 11.90 -1.93 -5.95
CA LEU A 148 11.35 -0.98 -6.91
C LEU A 148 10.77 -1.69 -8.14
N GLU A 149 11.48 -2.69 -8.67
CA GLU A 149 11.03 -3.48 -9.82
C GLU A 149 9.71 -4.22 -9.54
N ASN A 150 9.61 -4.95 -8.43
CA ASN A 150 8.40 -5.70 -8.10
C ASN A 150 7.23 -4.78 -7.76
N GLY A 151 7.48 -3.69 -7.04
CA GLY A 151 6.45 -2.72 -6.69
C GLY A 151 5.88 -2.02 -7.92
N THR A 152 6.74 -1.65 -8.88
CA THR A 152 6.32 -1.07 -10.16
C THR A 152 5.49 -2.05 -10.98
N LYS A 153 5.96 -3.30 -11.17
CA LYS A 153 5.18 -4.33 -11.88
C LYS A 153 3.84 -4.61 -11.21
N MET A 154 3.81 -4.64 -9.88
CA MET A 154 2.57 -4.83 -9.13
C MET A 154 1.61 -3.65 -9.34
N MET A 155 2.11 -2.41 -9.32
CA MET A 155 1.30 -1.22 -9.63
C MET A 155 0.73 -1.25 -11.06
N GLU A 156 1.53 -1.66 -12.05
CA GLU A 156 1.07 -1.83 -13.44
C GLU A 156 -0.08 -2.83 -13.53
N ILE A 157 0.03 -3.99 -12.86
CA ILE A 157 -1.05 -4.99 -12.79
C ILE A 157 -2.33 -4.40 -12.17
N PHE A 158 -2.20 -3.57 -11.14
CA PHE A 158 -3.35 -2.89 -10.52
C PHE A 158 -4.02 -1.86 -11.44
N GLN A 159 -3.25 -1.21 -12.31
CA GLN A 159 -3.72 -0.19 -13.25
C GLN A 159 -4.28 -0.77 -14.55
N ASP A 160 -3.73 -1.89 -15.02
CA ASP A 160 -4.05 -2.47 -16.32
C ASP A 160 -5.43 -3.13 -16.39
N VAL A 161 -6.00 -3.51 -15.25
CA VAL A 161 -7.34 -4.07 -15.22
C VAL A 161 -8.36 -2.93 -15.18
N ILE A 162 -8.78 -2.44 -16.34
CA ILE A 162 -9.99 -1.63 -16.50
C ILE A 162 -11.18 -2.62 -16.56
N ILE A 163 -12.21 -2.41 -15.74
CA ILE A 163 -13.51 -3.10 -15.91
C ILE A 163 -14.28 -2.32 -16.97
#